data_AF-A0A4U9TIX7-F1
#
_entry.id   AF-A0A4U9TIX7-F1
#
_cell.length_a   1.000
_cell.length_b   1.000
_cell.length_c   1.000
_cell.angle_alpha   90.00
_cell.angle_beta   90.00
_cell.angle_gamma   90.00
#
_symmetry.space_group_name_H-M   'P 1'
#
loop_
_entity.id
_entity.type
_entity.pdbx_description
1 polymer ?
#
loop_
_entity_poly.entity_id
_entity_poly.type
_entity_poly.pdbx_seq_one_letter_code
_entity_poly.pdbx_strand_id
1 'polypeptide(L)'
;MHHRRVSRVELLRQVSLIYPMLKAELFLRYEKEQLAEVLQPLIEELIRQQLICSKGDELVLNPARIRPLQLLAAGVRETLQRYAITMSILSANPSINRGALEKESRIMAQRLSVLHGINAPEFFDKAVFSTLVATLREEGFINDIGDAIREHTMEVYTMLSDLITPEIKLTIESVSMPEETNTPALTSEVVKEDE
;
A
#
# COMPACT_ATOMS: atom_id res chain seq x y z
N MET A 1 5.87 -1.75 -13.21
CA MET A 1 4.53 -2.08 -13.77
C MET A 1 4.49 -3.58 -13.99
N HIS A 2 3.96 -4.31 -13.01
CA HIS A 2 4.05 -5.78 -12.96
C HIS A 2 2.86 -6.48 -13.64
N HIS A 3 1.70 -5.81 -13.74
CA HIS A 3 0.48 -6.37 -14.34
C HIS A 3 0.27 -5.92 -15.78
N ARG A 4 0.67 -6.75 -16.75
CA ARG A 4 0.38 -6.52 -18.18
C ARG A 4 -1.00 -7.00 -18.63
N ARG A 5 -1.63 -7.85 -17.81
CA ARG A 5 -2.96 -8.42 -18.03
C ARG A 5 -3.66 -8.65 -16.68
N VAL A 6 -4.97 -8.53 -16.65
CA VAL A 6 -5.81 -8.84 -15.48
C VAL A 6 -7.20 -9.26 -15.95
N SER A 7 -7.83 -10.25 -15.31
CA SER A 7 -9.22 -10.59 -15.62
C SER A 7 -10.18 -9.56 -15.02
N ARG A 8 -11.39 -9.44 -15.58
CA ARG A 8 -12.42 -8.55 -15.01
C ARG A 8 -12.77 -8.92 -13.55
N VAL A 9 -12.81 -10.22 -13.26
CA VAL A 9 -13.09 -10.74 -11.91
C VAL A 9 -11.98 -10.35 -10.94
N GLU A 10 -10.71 -10.53 -11.33
CA GLU A 10 -9.59 -10.16 -10.46
C GLU A 10 -9.49 -8.64 -10.27
N LEU A 11 -9.77 -7.85 -11.31
CA LEU A 11 -9.82 -6.39 -11.18
C LEU A 11 -10.89 -5.95 -10.18
N LEU A 12 -12.10 -6.51 -10.27
CA LEU A 12 -13.18 -6.22 -9.32
C LEU A 12 -12.78 -6.63 -7.89
N ARG A 13 -12.17 -7.79 -7.72
CA ARG A 13 -11.68 -8.27 -6.41
C ARG A 13 -10.66 -7.30 -5.82
N GLN A 14 -9.63 -6.92 -6.57
CA GLN A 14 -8.58 -6.00 -6.12
C GLN A 14 -9.14 -4.62 -5.77
N VAL A 15 -10.00 -4.05 -6.62
CA VAL A 15 -10.66 -2.77 -6.32
C VAL A 15 -11.51 -2.88 -5.06
N SER A 16 -12.26 -3.97 -4.90
CA SER A 16 -13.13 -4.18 -3.73
C SER A 16 -12.37 -4.29 -2.41
N LEU A 17 -11.12 -4.76 -2.43
CA LEU A 17 -10.26 -4.82 -1.25
C LEU A 17 -9.84 -3.43 -0.77
N ILE A 18 -9.52 -2.52 -1.69
CA ILE A 18 -9.02 -1.17 -1.35
C ILE A 18 -10.11 -0.10 -1.31
N TYR A 19 -11.28 -0.38 -1.90
CA TYR A 19 -12.35 0.59 -2.06
C TYR A 19 -12.84 1.22 -0.75
N PRO A 20 -13.01 0.50 0.36
CA PRO A 20 -13.46 1.11 1.61
C PRO A 20 -12.52 2.22 2.10
N MET A 21 -11.21 2.00 2.01
CA MET A 21 -10.19 2.99 2.36
C MET A 21 -10.26 4.20 1.43
N LEU A 22 -10.36 3.97 0.12
CA LEU A 22 -10.51 5.05 -0.87
C LEU A 22 -11.80 5.84 -0.65
N LYS A 23 -12.90 5.15 -0.29
CA LYS A 23 -14.20 5.76 -0.03
C LYS A 23 -14.15 6.68 1.16
N ALA A 24 -13.56 6.24 2.28
CA ALA A 24 -13.41 7.05 3.49
C ALA A 24 -12.49 8.26 3.26
N GLU A 25 -11.38 8.08 2.54
CA GLU A 25 -10.40 9.13 2.28
C GLU A 25 -10.90 10.18 1.27
N LEU A 26 -11.58 9.74 0.19
CA LEU A 26 -12.02 10.60 -0.92
C LEU A 26 -13.51 10.94 -0.88
N PHE A 27 -14.23 10.53 0.18
CA PHE A 27 -15.67 10.73 0.35
C PHE A 27 -16.49 10.21 -0.85
N LEU A 28 -16.15 9.01 -1.34
CA LEU A 28 -16.81 8.44 -2.52
C LEU A 28 -18.25 8.05 -2.20
N ARG A 29 -19.15 8.30 -3.16
CA ARG A 29 -20.60 8.14 -2.97
C ARG A 29 -21.14 6.71 -3.16
N TYR A 30 -20.37 5.82 -3.79
CA TYR A 30 -20.87 4.49 -4.13
C TYR A 30 -20.65 3.52 -2.98
N GLU A 31 -21.53 2.53 -2.87
CA GLU A 31 -21.34 1.38 -1.98
C GLU A 31 -20.53 0.29 -2.66
N LYS A 32 -19.94 -0.60 -1.86
CA LYS A 32 -19.06 -1.68 -2.32
C LYS A 32 -19.78 -2.62 -3.30
N GLU A 33 -21.07 -2.85 -3.08
CA GLU A 33 -21.93 -3.69 -3.92
C GLU A 33 -22.14 -3.10 -5.32
N GLN A 34 -22.01 -1.78 -5.45
CA GLN A 34 -22.18 -1.07 -6.71
C GLN A 34 -20.91 -1.07 -7.58
N LEU A 35 -19.79 -1.55 -7.06
CA LEU A 35 -18.50 -1.47 -7.77
C LEU A 35 -18.51 -2.18 -9.11
N ALA A 36 -19.19 -3.31 -9.24
CA ALA A 36 -19.31 -4.02 -10.51
C ALA A 36 -19.97 -3.14 -11.58
N GLU A 37 -21.07 -2.46 -11.21
CA GLU A 37 -21.84 -1.58 -12.10
C GLU A 37 -21.08 -0.29 -12.44
N VAL A 38 -20.25 0.21 -11.51
CA VAL A 38 -19.43 1.41 -11.73
C VAL A 38 -18.19 1.11 -12.57
N LEU A 39 -17.54 -0.02 -12.34
CA LEU A 39 -16.30 -0.38 -13.05
C LEU A 39 -16.55 -0.75 -14.51
N GLN A 40 -17.67 -1.40 -14.81
CA GLN A 40 -17.99 -1.83 -16.17
C GLN A 40 -17.94 -0.70 -17.22
N PRO A 41 -18.67 0.43 -17.07
CA PRO A 41 -18.61 1.53 -18.04
C PRO A 41 -17.24 2.21 -18.09
N LEU A 42 -16.49 2.25 -16.98
CA LEU A 42 -15.12 2.77 -16.98
C LEU A 42 -14.20 1.89 -17.84
N ILE A 43 -14.28 0.57 -17.69
CA ILE A 43 -13.52 -0.40 -18.49
C ILE A 43 -13.89 -0.27 -19.97
N GLU A 44 -15.19 -0.20 -20.29
CA GLU A 44 -15.67 -0.02 -21.65
C GLU A 44 -15.15 1.27 -22.29
N GLU A 45 -15.13 2.37 -21.53
CA GLU A 45 -14.61 3.64 -22.00
C GLU A 45 -13.09 3.59 -22.25
N LEU A 46 -12.33 2.94 -21.36
CA LEU A 46 -10.89 2.72 -21.57
C LEU A 46 -10.62 1.84 -22.81
N ILE A 47 -11.48 0.85 -23.10
CA ILE A 47 -11.42 0.03 -24.31
C ILE A 47 -11.74 0.87 -25.55
N ARG A 48 -12.82 1.66 -25.50
CA ARG A 48 -13.26 2.53 -26.61
C ARG A 48 -12.18 3.53 -27.00
N GLN A 49 -11.46 4.07 -26.01
CA GLN A 49 -10.32 4.97 -26.21
C GLN A 49 -9.00 4.25 -26.57
N GLN A 50 -9.04 2.92 -26.70
CA GLN A 50 -7.90 2.05 -27.00
C GLN A 50 -6.76 2.18 -25.98
N LEU A 51 -7.06 2.54 -24.73
CA LEU A 51 -6.07 2.58 -23.64
C LEU A 51 -5.77 1.17 -23.14
N ILE A 52 -6.80 0.33 -23.09
CA ILE A 52 -6.71 -1.10 -22.83
C ILE A 52 -7.40 -1.87 -23.96
N CYS A 53 -7.10 -3.15 -24.09
CA CYS A 53 -7.69 -4.06 -25.05
C CYS A 53 -8.34 -5.23 -24.31
N SER A 54 -9.54 -5.66 -24.75
CA SER A 54 -10.15 -6.90 -24.28
C SER A 54 -9.64 -8.07 -25.13
N LYS A 55 -9.15 -9.13 -24.48
CA LYS A 55 -8.79 -10.41 -25.12
C LYS A 55 -9.55 -11.53 -24.39
N GLY A 56 -10.76 -11.82 -24.86
CA GLY A 56 -11.70 -12.64 -24.10
C GLY A 56 -12.01 -11.97 -22.75
N ASP A 57 -11.79 -12.70 -21.66
CA ASP A 57 -12.01 -12.22 -20.28
C ASP A 57 -10.84 -11.43 -19.68
N GLU A 58 -9.71 -11.33 -20.40
CA GLU A 58 -8.55 -10.56 -19.95
C GLU A 58 -8.57 -9.12 -20.50
N LEU A 59 -8.27 -8.19 -19.61
CA LEU A 59 -7.93 -6.80 -19.94
C LEU A 59 -6.42 -6.68 -20.07
N VAL A 60 -5.96 -6.17 -21.19
CA VAL A 60 -4.54 -6.04 -21.53
C VAL A 60 -4.21 -4.58 -21.83
N LEU A 61 -3.07 -4.10 -21.35
CA LEU A 61 -2.63 -2.73 -21.65
C LEU A 61 -2.32 -2.58 -23.14
N ASN A 62 -2.65 -1.42 -23.73
CA ASN A 62 -2.16 -1.05 -25.06
C ASN A 62 -0.81 -0.32 -24.95
N PRO A 63 0.33 -0.92 -25.35
CA PRO A 63 1.65 -0.30 -25.20
C PRO A 63 1.77 1.02 -25.95
N ALA A 64 1.10 1.16 -27.10
CA ALA A 64 1.13 2.38 -27.90
C ALA A 64 0.43 3.57 -27.22
N ARG A 65 -0.43 3.29 -26.23
CA ARG A 65 -1.27 4.28 -25.53
C ARG A 65 -1.02 4.29 -24.02
N ILE A 66 0.17 3.89 -23.59
CA ILE A 66 0.51 3.73 -22.17
C ILE A 66 0.58 5.08 -21.41
N ARG A 67 0.95 6.17 -22.08
CA ARG A 67 1.17 7.48 -21.43
C ARG A 67 -0.09 8.05 -20.77
N PRO A 68 -1.27 8.09 -21.42
CA PRO A 68 -2.53 8.46 -20.76
C PRO A 68 -2.85 7.61 -19.52
N LEU A 69 -2.64 6.30 -19.58
CA LEU A 69 -2.88 5.43 -18.42
C LEU A 69 -1.93 5.74 -17.27
N GLN A 70 -0.66 6.01 -17.56
CA GLN A 70 0.30 6.43 -16.54
C GLN A 70 -0.10 7.76 -15.88
N LEU A 71 -0.67 8.70 -16.64
CA LEU A 71 -1.17 9.96 -16.11
C LEU A 71 -2.39 9.75 -15.20
N LEU A 72 -3.35 8.92 -15.63
CA LEU A 72 -4.51 8.56 -14.80
C LEU A 72 -4.09 7.86 -13.51
N ALA A 73 -3.15 6.92 -13.59
CA ALA A 73 -2.63 6.19 -12.44
C ALA A 73 -1.78 7.06 -11.48
N ALA A 74 -1.27 8.21 -11.94
CA ALA A 74 -0.42 9.07 -11.11
C ALA A 74 -1.16 9.60 -9.89
N GLY A 75 -2.45 9.94 -10.01
CA GLY A 75 -3.24 10.56 -8.94
C GLY A 75 -3.49 9.66 -7.72
N VAL A 76 -3.45 8.33 -7.88
CA VAL A 76 -3.69 7.38 -6.77
C VAL A 76 -2.40 6.81 -6.20
N ARG A 77 -1.25 7.06 -6.83
CA ARG A 77 0.03 6.40 -6.52
C ARG A 77 0.41 6.58 -5.06
N GLU A 78 0.34 7.81 -4.58
CA GLU A 78 0.71 8.17 -3.21
C GLU A 78 -0.23 7.55 -2.18
N THR A 79 -1.54 7.51 -2.48
CA THR A 79 -2.54 6.81 -1.66
C THR A 79 -2.22 5.32 -1.53
N LEU A 80 -1.94 4.64 -2.66
CA LEU A 80 -1.57 3.22 -2.63
C LEU A 80 -0.27 2.96 -1.85
N GLN A 81 0.69 3.88 -1.94
CA GLN A 81 1.93 3.79 -1.16
C GLN A 81 1.65 3.93 0.34
N ARG A 82 0.81 4.88 0.77
CA ARG A 82 0.40 5.01 2.17
C ARG A 82 -0.26 3.73 2.67
N TYR A 83 -1.13 3.13 1.86
CA TYR A 83 -1.78 1.86 2.22
C TYR A 83 -0.75 0.73 2.34
N ALA A 84 0.21 0.65 1.42
CA ALA A 84 1.27 -0.36 1.44
C ALA A 84 2.13 -0.23 2.72
N ILE A 85 2.48 0.98 3.13
CA ILE A 85 3.22 1.25 4.37
C ILE A 85 2.44 0.71 5.59
N THR A 86 1.19 1.12 5.75
CA THR A 86 0.37 0.72 6.91
C THR A 86 0.14 -0.78 6.94
N MET A 87 -0.16 -1.40 5.78
CA MET A 87 -0.32 -2.85 5.68
C MET A 87 0.98 -3.62 5.97
N SER A 88 2.14 -3.11 5.55
CA SER A 88 3.44 -3.70 5.86
C SER A 88 3.72 -3.71 7.36
N ILE A 89 3.52 -2.56 8.02
CA ILE A 89 3.76 -2.41 9.45
C ILE A 89 2.81 -3.31 10.25
N LEU A 90 1.51 -3.30 9.92
CA LEU A 90 0.53 -4.19 10.56
C LEU A 90 0.87 -5.67 10.36
N SER A 91 1.35 -6.05 9.17
CA SER A 91 1.72 -7.44 8.88
C SER A 91 2.99 -7.90 9.59
N ALA A 92 3.90 -6.97 9.90
CA ALA A 92 5.14 -7.21 10.64
C ALA A 92 4.92 -7.20 12.16
N ASN A 93 4.05 -6.30 12.65
CA ASN A 93 3.70 -6.18 14.07
C ASN A 93 2.18 -6.09 14.25
N PRO A 94 1.47 -7.25 14.28
CA PRO A 94 0.02 -7.26 14.39
C PRO A 94 -0.54 -6.61 15.66
N SER A 95 0.22 -6.65 16.77
CA SER A 95 -0.18 -6.10 18.07
C SER A 95 0.14 -4.61 18.26
N ILE A 96 0.54 -3.91 17.19
CA ILE A 96 0.88 -2.49 17.26
C ILE A 96 -0.35 -1.66 17.62
N ASN A 97 -0.22 -0.82 18.66
CA ASN A 97 -1.31 0.09 19.02
C ASN A 97 -1.49 1.19 17.96
N ARG A 98 -2.71 1.72 17.86
CA ARG A 98 -3.09 2.77 16.90
C ARG A 98 -2.11 3.96 16.85
N GLY A 99 -1.73 4.50 18.00
CA GLY A 99 -0.87 5.68 18.07
C GLY A 99 0.55 5.41 17.56
N ALA A 100 1.09 4.23 17.86
CA ALA A 100 2.36 3.76 17.33
C ALA A 100 2.28 3.53 15.81
N LEU A 101 1.23 2.86 15.32
CA LEU A 101 1.02 2.62 13.90
C LEU A 101 0.93 3.92 13.08
N GLU A 102 0.16 4.90 13.55
CA GLU A 102 0.07 6.23 12.92
C GLU A 102 1.41 6.97 12.93
N LYS A 103 2.20 6.82 14.00
CA LYS A 103 3.52 7.45 14.10
C LYS A 103 4.52 6.80 13.15
N GLU A 104 4.62 5.47 13.17
CA GLU A 104 5.56 4.71 12.34
C GLU A 104 5.23 4.84 10.85
N SER A 105 3.94 4.77 10.48
CA SER A 105 3.51 4.95 9.09
C SER A 105 3.89 6.33 8.55
N ARG A 106 3.73 7.39 9.36
CA ARG A 106 4.16 8.74 8.97
C ARG A 106 5.67 8.88 8.84
N ILE A 107 6.44 8.30 9.77
CA ILE A 107 7.91 8.31 9.69
C ILE A 107 8.38 7.64 8.39
N MET A 108 7.78 6.51 8.04
CA MET A 108 8.06 5.81 6.78
C MET A 108 7.69 6.67 5.57
N ALA A 109 6.50 7.26 5.56
CA ALA A 109 6.06 8.13 4.46
C ALA A 109 6.98 9.35 4.31
N GLN A 110 7.43 9.96 5.41
CA GLN A 110 8.39 11.06 5.37
C GLN A 110 9.74 10.61 4.77
N ARG A 111 10.25 9.43 5.14
CA ARG A 111 11.46 8.85 4.55
C ARG A 111 11.30 8.63 3.05
N LEU A 112 10.19 8.04 2.62
CA LEU A 112 9.87 7.83 1.21
C LEU A 112 9.79 9.16 0.44
N SER A 113 9.20 10.20 1.04
CA SER A 113 9.14 11.53 0.45
C SER A 113 10.52 12.13 0.21
N VAL A 114 11.43 12.02 1.18
CA VAL A 114 12.81 12.49 1.03
C VAL A 114 13.60 11.67 0.00
N LEU A 115 13.51 10.34 0.05
CA LEU A 115 14.31 9.45 -0.81
C LEU A 115 13.85 9.44 -2.27
N HIS A 116 12.55 9.61 -2.51
CA HIS A 116 11.96 9.48 -3.86
C HIS A 116 11.40 10.81 -4.39
N GLY A 117 11.63 11.91 -3.68
CA GLY A 117 11.23 13.25 -4.11
C GLY A 117 9.71 13.45 -4.19
N ILE A 118 8.93 12.78 -3.32
CA ILE A 118 7.47 12.92 -3.28
C ILE A 118 7.15 14.26 -2.62
N ASN A 119 6.64 15.22 -3.40
CA ASN A 119 6.32 16.57 -2.93
C ASN A 119 4.81 16.74 -2.74
N ALA A 120 4.26 16.03 -1.76
CA ALA A 120 2.85 16.06 -1.42
C ALA A 120 2.68 16.19 0.10
N PRO A 121 2.22 17.34 0.62
CA PRO A 121 2.07 17.55 2.07
C PRO A 121 1.11 16.54 2.72
N GLU A 122 0.14 16.02 1.97
CA GLU A 122 -0.78 14.96 2.39
C GLU A 122 -0.10 13.60 2.60
N PHE A 123 1.09 13.38 2.03
CA PHE A 123 1.71 12.05 2.01
C PHE A 123 2.07 11.53 3.40
N PHE A 124 2.39 12.44 4.32
CA PHE A 124 2.73 12.13 5.71
C PHE A 124 1.78 12.83 6.71
N ASP A 125 0.60 13.26 6.23
CA ASP A 125 -0.39 13.94 7.07
C ASP A 125 -1.02 12.99 8.10
N LYS A 126 -1.25 13.51 9.31
CA LYS A 126 -1.78 12.72 10.43
C LYS A 126 -3.23 12.31 10.23
N ALA A 127 -4.07 13.18 9.69
CA ALA A 127 -5.49 12.88 9.52
C ALA A 127 -5.67 11.76 8.50
N VAL A 128 -4.89 11.75 7.41
CA VAL A 128 -4.93 10.70 6.39
C VAL A 128 -4.66 9.31 7.00
N PHE A 129 -3.59 9.16 7.78
CA PHE A 129 -3.32 7.88 8.47
C PHE A 129 -4.35 7.54 9.54
N SER A 130 -4.86 8.55 10.26
CA SER A 130 -5.90 8.34 11.27
C SER A 130 -7.18 7.78 10.65
N THR A 131 -7.59 8.30 9.49
CA THR A 131 -8.75 7.82 8.73
C THR A 131 -8.52 6.40 8.21
N LEU A 132 -7.33 6.12 7.67
CA LEU A 132 -6.97 4.78 7.21
C LEU A 132 -7.08 3.75 8.34
N VAL A 133 -6.45 3.99 9.49
CA VAL A 133 -6.46 3.03 10.61
C VAL A 133 -7.87 2.82 11.17
N ALA A 134 -8.69 3.88 11.23
CA ALA A 134 -10.09 3.75 11.60
C ALA A 134 -10.86 2.86 10.62
N THR A 135 -10.69 3.09 9.31
CA THR A 135 -11.36 2.31 8.26
C THR A 135 -10.94 0.84 8.29
N LEU A 136 -9.65 0.55 8.53
CA LEU A 136 -9.16 -0.82 8.65
C LEU A 136 -9.82 -1.59 9.81
N ARG A 137 -10.11 -0.90 10.91
CA ARG A 137 -10.85 -1.48 12.03
C ARG A 137 -12.29 -1.79 11.66
N GLU A 138 -12.96 -0.85 10.99
CA GLU A 138 -14.35 -1.01 10.54
C GLU A 138 -14.51 -2.15 9.53
N GLU A 139 -13.53 -2.33 8.63
CA GLU A 139 -13.49 -3.42 7.65
C GLU A 139 -13.00 -4.77 8.23
N GLY A 140 -12.72 -4.84 9.53
CA GLY A 140 -12.34 -6.10 10.20
C GLY A 140 -10.91 -6.57 9.93
N PHE A 141 -10.00 -5.68 9.51
CA PHE A 141 -8.56 -5.98 9.48
C PHE A 141 -7.94 -5.99 10.87
N ILE A 142 -8.58 -5.34 11.85
CA ILE A 142 -8.16 -5.29 13.24
C ILE A 142 -9.28 -5.90 14.08
N ASN A 143 -8.94 -6.89 14.91
CA ASN A 143 -9.89 -7.62 15.73
C ASN A 143 -10.31 -6.82 16.99
N ASP A 144 -11.21 -7.40 17.79
CA ASP A 144 -11.79 -6.75 18.97
C ASP A 144 -10.76 -6.45 20.08
N ILE A 145 -9.67 -7.24 20.16
CA ILE A 145 -8.57 -7.03 21.10
C ILE A 145 -7.54 -6.02 20.59
N GLY A 146 -7.70 -5.53 19.36
CA GLY A 146 -6.87 -4.49 18.76
C GLY A 146 -5.70 -5.00 17.91
N ASP A 147 -5.59 -6.31 17.69
CA ASP A 147 -4.55 -6.90 16.86
C ASP A 147 -5.00 -7.00 15.39
N ALA A 148 -4.07 -6.79 14.47
CA ALA A 148 -4.31 -7.03 13.05
C ALA A 148 -4.45 -8.53 12.73
N ILE A 149 -5.37 -8.83 11.81
CA ILE A 149 -5.47 -10.15 11.18
C ILE A 149 -4.41 -10.22 10.09
N ARG A 150 -3.27 -10.83 10.41
CA ARG A 150 -2.07 -10.83 9.57
C ARG A 150 -2.33 -11.37 8.16
N GLU A 151 -3.18 -12.37 8.04
CA GLU A 151 -3.55 -12.97 6.75
C GLU A 151 -4.19 -11.93 5.83
N HIS A 152 -5.13 -11.13 6.35
CA HIS A 152 -5.82 -10.09 5.59
C HIS A 152 -4.88 -8.93 5.25
N THR A 153 -4.06 -8.48 6.20
CA THR A 153 -3.13 -7.36 5.96
C THR A 153 -2.04 -7.75 4.96
N MET A 154 -1.55 -9.00 5.01
CA MET A 154 -0.54 -9.50 4.08
C MET A 154 -1.10 -9.71 2.68
N GLU A 155 -2.36 -10.16 2.55
CA GLU A 155 -3.02 -10.28 1.24
C GLU A 155 -3.07 -8.90 0.54
N VAL A 156 -3.55 -7.88 1.25
CA VAL A 156 -3.64 -6.53 0.67
C VAL A 156 -2.26 -5.93 0.43
N TYR A 157 -1.31 -6.12 1.35
CA TYR A 157 0.08 -5.69 1.14
C TYR A 157 0.68 -6.29 -0.14
N THR A 158 0.55 -7.61 -0.33
CA THR A 158 1.10 -8.31 -1.49
C THR A 158 0.54 -7.72 -2.79
N MET A 159 -0.77 -7.53 -2.85
CA MET A 159 -1.45 -6.92 -3.99
C MET A 159 -0.96 -5.48 -4.24
N LEU A 160 -0.89 -4.64 -3.20
CA LEU A 160 -0.39 -3.27 -3.31
C LEU A 160 1.09 -3.22 -3.74
N SER A 161 1.89 -4.19 -3.30
CA SER A 161 3.33 -4.27 -3.59
C SER A 161 3.60 -4.43 -5.09
N ASP A 162 2.66 -5.01 -5.84
CA ASP A 162 2.75 -5.15 -7.30
C ASP A 162 2.33 -3.89 -8.08
N LEU A 163 1.65 -2.95 -7.40
CA LEU A 163 1.18 -1.68 -7.95
C LEU A 163 2.19 -0.53 -7.74
N ILE A 164 3.10 -0.67 -6.77
CA ILE A 164 4.18 0.30 -6.50
C ILE A 164 5.45 -0.06 -7.29
N THR A 165 6.43 0.85 -7.31
CA THR A 165 7.72 0.57 -7.96
C THR A 165 8.62 -0.27 -7.06
N PRO A 166 9.54 -1.08 -7.62
CA PRO A 166 10.47 -1.89 -6.83
C PRO A 166 11.27 -1.09 -5.81
N GLU A 167 11.66 0.15 -6.14
CA GLU A 167 12.46 1.01 -5.26
C GLU A 167 11.66 1.44 -4.02
N ILE A 168 10.37 1.74 -4.20
CA ILE A 168 9.46 2.06 -3.09
C ILE A 168 9.23 0.82 -2.23
N LYS A 169 8.99 -0.34 -2.86
CA LYS A 169 8.81 -1.61 -2.16
C LYS A 169 10.01 -1.95 -1.27
N LEU A 170 11.23 -1.90 -1.81
CA LEU A 170 12.47 -2.12 -1.06
C LEU A 170 12.64 -1.16 0.12
N THR A 171 12.21 0.10 -0.05
CA THR A 171 12.27 1.08 1.04
C THR A 171 11.29 0.72 2.17
N ILE A 172 10.09 0.23 1.84
CA ILE A 172 9.10 -0.20 2.83
C ILE A 172 9.57 -1.47 3.57
N GLU A 173 10.18 -2.42 2.84
CA GLU A 173 10.64 -3.70 3.39
C GLU A 173 11.90 -3.55 4.26
N SER A 174 12.84 -2.67 3.89
CA SER A 174 14.11 -2.50 4.62
C SER A 174 13.96 -1.97 6.05
N VAL A 175 12.80 -1.36 6.38
CA VAL A 175 12.51 -0.82 7.71
C VAL A 175 11.58 -1.74 8.51
N SER A 176 10.86 -2.65 7.85
CA SER A 176 10.02 -3.66 8.52
C SER A 176 10.83 -4.83 9.08
N MET A 177 12.11 -4.94 8.70
CA MET A 177 13.07 -5.86 9.32
C MET A 177 13.56 -5.25 10.64
N PRO A 178 13.52 -5.98 11.77
CA PRO A 178 14.20 -5.53 12.98
C PRO A 178 15.66 -5.25 12.64
N GLU A 179 16.23 -4.14 13.11
CA GLU A 179 17.67 -3.92 13.05
C GLU A 179 18.35 -5.16 13.65
N GLU A 180 18.98 -5.98 12.81
CA GLU A 180 19.96 -6.94 13.32
C GLU A 180 21.00 -6.10 14.09
N THR A 181 21.10 -6.41 15.37
CA THR A 181 21.97 -5.79 16.36
C THR A 181 23.36 -5.52 15.79
N ASN A 182 23.60 -4.28 15.36
CA ASN A 182 24.94 -3.83 15.06
C ASN A 182 25.59 -3.40 16.39
N THR A 183 25.90 -4.38 17.23
CA THR A 183 26.70 -4.16 18.44
C THR A 183 28.15 -3.97 18.00
N PRO A 184 28.78 -2.80 18.21
CA PRO A 184 30.22 -2.72 18.07
C PRO A 184 30.82 -3.54 19.20
N ALA A 185 31.60 -4.57 18.86
CA ALA A 185 32.38 -5.30 19.84
C ALA A 185 33.39 -4.35 20.51
N LEU A 186 33.00 -3.81 21.67
CA LEU A 186 33.92 -3.21 22.63
C LEU A 186 34.60 -4.35 23.38
N THR A 187 35.85 -4.62 23.05
CA THR A 187 36.78 -5.30 23.96
C THR A 187 38.00 -4.40 24.15
N SER A 188 37.90 -3.53 25.14
CA SER A 188 39.02 -3.05 25.96
C SER A 188 38.64 -3.40 27.39
N GLU A 189 39.33 -4.33 28.05
CA GLU A 189 40.31 -4.09 29.13
C GLU A 189 40.40 -5.43 29.91
N VAL A 190 41.41 -5.87 30.65
CA VAL A 190 42.73 -5.40 31.10
C VAL A 190 43.40 -6.62 31.75
N VAL A 191 44.73 -6.70 31.61
CA VAL A 191 45.75 -7.24 32.54
C VAL A 191 45.33 -8.29 33.58
N LYS A 192 46.03 -9.44 33.58
CA LYS A 192 46.46 -10.11 34.82
C LYS A 192 47.91 -10.57 34.71
N GLU A 193 48.68 -10.13 35.70
CA GLU A 193 50.02 -10.58 36.10
C GLU A 193 50.01 -12.03 36.63
N ASP A 194 51.24 -12.54 36.81
CA ASP A 194 51.69 -13.72 37.55
C ASP A 194 51.73 -15.07 36.81
N GLU A 195 52.89 -15.46 36.27
CA GLU A 195 53.96 -16.24 36.95
C GLU A 195 55.25 -16.32 36.09
#